data_AF-A0A8T4NIT8-F1
#
_entry.id   AF-A0A8T4NIT8-F1
#
_cell.length_a   1.000
_cell.length_b   1.000
_cell.length_c   1.000
_cell.angle_alpha   90.00
_cell.angle_beta   90.00
_cell.angle_gamma   90.00
#
_symmetry.space_group_name_H-M   'P 1'
#
loop_
_entity.id
_entity.type
_entity.pdbx_description
1 polymer ?
#
loop_
_entity_poly.entity_id
_entity_poly.type
_entity_poly.pdbx_seq_one_letter_code
_entity_poly.pdbx_strand_id
1 'polypeptide(L)'
;MVDRKEYFLKKIYPEHLADMRAIGRRIIDPRVPDPADGEKNYAEFKENDWLHFEDINHEVLKAAVRYCRHYDNIEKLLINEGVQNVWPDAKTLKEAIDKSLQFPGYAENIKQEGVYALCVKKLAVYVAGPYSGTKEEKQENIKKADNTAMEIAKLGYIPLVPHNLFAFWEERGFGERECIALEKDLLRDKSDIFYFMNPSNGTNNEVEQAKSIMPVFISLDDLRFWKPVNFEL
;
A
#
# COMPACT_ATOMS: atom_id res chain seq x y z
N MET A 1 -11.91 21.21 6.29
CA MET A 1 -12.02 19.75 6.11
C MET A 1 -12.24 19.50 4.64
N VAL A 2 -11.29 18.84 3.98
CA VAL A 2 -11.52 18.36 2.60
C VAL A 2 -12.38 17.11 2.72
N ASP A 3 -13.57 17.13 2.12
CA ASP A 3 -14.45 15.96 2.06
C ASP A 3 -13.79 14.91 1.16
N ARG A 4 -13.31 13.82 1.77
CA ARG A 4 -12.62 12.71 1.08
C ARG A 4 -13.64 11.63 0.76
N LYS A 5 -13.71 11.21 -0.50
CA LYS A 5 -14.61 10.13 -0.92
C LYS A 5 -13.97 8.77 -0.72
N GLU A 6 -14.81 7.75 -0.55
CA GLU A 6 -14.41 6.34 -0.52
C GLU A 6 -14.89 5.64 -1.78
N TYR A 7 -13.99 4.91 -2.42
CA TYR A 7 -14.27 4.11 -3.61
C TYR A 7 -13.96 2.64 -3.35
N PHE A 8 -14.88 1.76 -3.73
CA PHE A 8 -14.77 0.32 -3.59
C PHE A 8 -14.57 -0.31 -4.97
N LEU A 9 -13.31 -0.65 -5.27
CA LEU A 9 -12.89 -1.22 -6.54
C LEU A 9 -12.84 -2.75 -6.42
N LYS A 10 -13.95 -3.39 -6.75
CA LYS A 10 -14.13 -4.84 -6.60
C LYS A 10 -13.72 -5.63 -7.85
N LYS A 11 -13.65 -6.95 -7.70
CA LYS A 11 -13.36 -7.91 -8.78
C LYS A 11 -11.98 -7.67 -9.42
N ILE A 12 -11.02 -7.25 -8.60
CA ILE A 12 -9.63 -7.19 -9.03
C ILE A 12 -9.12 -8.62 -9.25
N TYR A 13 -8.30 -8.82 -10.27
CA TYR A 13 -7.63 -10.10 -10.46
C TYR A 13 -6.63 -10.32 -9.32
N PRO A 14 -6.59 -11.51 -8.67
CA PRO A 14 -5.70 -11.76 -7.53
C PRO A 14 -4.23 -11.43 -7.80
N GLU A 15 -3.73 -11.76 -8.99
CA GLU A 15 -2.38 -11.45 -9.43
C GLU A 15 -2.11 -9.95 -9.55
N HIS A 16 -3.12 -9.15 -9.95
CA HIS A 16 -3.00 -7.70 -9.98
C HIS A 16 -2.98 -7.14 -8.57
N LEU A 17 -3.85 -7.64 -7.68
CA LEU A 17 -3.86 -7.19 -6.30
C LEU A 17 -2.53 -7.52 -5.60
N ALA A 18 -1.96 -8.70 -5.86
CA ALA A 18 -0.65 -9.11 -5.36
C ALA A 18 0.47 -8.17 -5.86
N ASP A 19 0.48 -7.82 -7.15
CA ASP A 19 1.38 -6.80 -7.71
C ASP A 19 1.19 -5.44 -7.02
N MET A 20 -0.06 -5.02 -6.80
CA MET A 20 -0.40 -3.78 -6.11
C MET A 20 0.00 -3.82 -4.63
N ARG A 21 0.15 -4.97 -3.99
CA ARG A 21 0.69 -5.06 -2.63
C ARG A 21 2.22 -4.89 -2.59
N ALA A 22 2.93 -5.39 -3.60
CA ALA A 22 4.39 -5.32 -3.63
C ALA A 22 4.89 -3.86 -3.77
N ILE A 23 5.73 -3.40 -2.85
CA ILE A 23 6.23 -2.00 -2.84
C ILE A 23 6.92 -1.69 -4.17
N GLY A 24 6.58 -0.54 -4.77
CA GLY A 24 7.15 -0.09 -6.04
C GLY A 24 6.62 -0.78 -7.30
N ARG A 25 5.82 -1.85 -7.18
CA ARG A 25 5.16 -2.51 -8.32
C ARG A 25 3.73 -1.99 -8.50
N ARG A 26 3.26 -1.97 -9.75
CA ARG A 26 1.89 -1.62 -10.15
C ARG A 26 1.32 -0.43 -9.37
N ILE A 27 2.04 0.69 -9.47
CA ILE A 27 1.67 1.95 -8.82
C ILE A 27 0.64 2.74 -9.63
N ILE A 28 0.42 2.35 -10.89
CA ILE A 28 -0.63 2.87 -11.78
C ILE A 28 -1.56 1.72 -12.12
N ASP A 29 -2.85 1.96 -11.94
CA ASP A 29 -3.92 1.04 -12.27
C ASP A 29 -4.81 1.64 -13.36
N PRO A 30 -4.80 1.12 -14.61
CA PRO A 30 -5.60 1.64 -15.70
C PRO A 30 -7.08 1.36 -15.48
N ARG A 31 -7.89 2.42 -15.54
CA ARG A 31 -9.33 2.38 -15.31
C ARG A 31 -10.06 2.87 -16.54
N VAL A 32 -10.82 1.97 -17.16
CA VAL A 32 -11.62 2.27 -18.34
C VAL A 32 -13.06 2.53 -17.90
N PRO A 33 -13.63 3.71 -18.18
CA PRO A 33 -15.03 3.99 -17.91
C PRO A 33 -15.95 2.99 -18.61
N ASP A 34 -17.12 2.80 -18.05
CA ASP A 34 -18.17 1.99 -18.65
C ASP A 34 -19.46 2.81 -18.59
N PRO A 35 -19.90 3.42 -19.70
CA PRO A 35 -21.07 4.29 -19.71
C PRO A 35 -22.36 3.61 -19.24
N ALA A 36 -22.43 2.28 -19.33
CA ALA A 36 -23.56 1.49 -18.84
C ALA A 36 -23.52 1.28 -17.31
N ASP A 37 -22.37 1.52 -16.68
CA ASP A 37 -22.11 1.33 -15.25
C ASP A 37 -21.69 2.67 -14.62
N GLY A 38 -22.68 3.40 -14.09
CA GLY A 38 -22.48 4.72 -13.48
C GLY A 38 -21.54 4.73 -12.27
N GLU A 39 -21.15 3.56 -11.74
CA GLU A 39 -20.14 3.45 -10.67
C GLU A 39 -18.70 3.62 -11.20
N LYS A 40 -18.46 3.48 -12.52
CA LYS A 40 -17.14 3.61 -13.14
C LYS A 40 -16.83 5.04 -13.62
N ASN A 41 -17.18 6.04 -12.82
CA ASN A 41 -16.85 7.44 -13.07
C ASN A 41 -15.53 7.84 -12.38
N TYR A 42 -14.40 7.64 -13.06
CA TYR A 42 -13.08 7.92 -12.51
C TYR A 42 -12.67 9.41 -12.57
N ALA A 43 -13.44 10.25 -13.26
CA ALA A 43 -13.20 11.70 -13.33
C ALA A 43 -13.39 12.40 -11.97
N GLU A 44 -14.12 11.77 -11.05
CA GLU A 44 -14.37 12.32 -9.72
C GLU A 44 -13.26 12.04 -8.71
N PHE A 45 -12.31 11.16 -9.04
CA PHE A 45 -11.25 10.74 -8.12
C PHE A 45 -10.28 11.90 -7.90
N LYS A 46 -10.08 12.27 -6.64
CA LYS A 46 -9.20 13.37 -6.22
C LYS A 46 -8.07 12.84 -5.37
N GLU A 47 -6.96 13.56 -5.37
CA GLU A 47 -5.83 13.27 -4.49
C GLU A 47 -6.30 13.10 -3.03
N ASN A 48 -5.78 12.08 -2.36
CA ASN A 48 -6.13 11.63 -1.02
C ASN A 48 -7.53 11.02 -0.83
N ASP A 49 -8.32 10.81 -1.89
CA ASP A 49 -9.51 9.95 -1.79
C ASP A 49 -9.12 8.50 -1.45
N TRP A 50 -10.03 7.78 -0.80
CA TRP A 50 -9.80 6.42 -0.29
C TRP A 50 -10.16 5.36 -1.31
N LEU A 51 -9.28 4.38 -1.43
CA LEU A 51 -9.43 3.24 -2.33
C LEU A 51 -9.44 1.95 -1.53
N HIS A 52 -10.48 1.15 -1.77
CA HIS A 52 -10.61 -0.21 -1.28
C HIS A 52 -10.62 -1.14 -2.49
N PHE A 53 -9.47 -1.75 -2.78
CA PHE A 53 -9.37 -2.79 -3.78
C PHE A 53 -9.75 -4.12 -3.15
N GLU A 54 -10.60 -4.89 -3.82
CA GLU A 54 -11.00 -6.23 -3.38
C GLU A 54 -10.92 -7.20 -4.56
N ASP A 55 -10.17 -8.28 -4.39
CA ASP A 55 -10.10 -9.35 -5.38
C ASP A 55 -11.29 -10.33 -5.28
N ILE A 56 -11.32 -11.33 -6.16
CA ILE A 56 -12.35 -12.37 -6.15
C ILE A 56 -12.28 -13.32 -4.95
N ASN A 57 -11.17 -13.32 -4.19
CA ASN A 57 -10.97 -14.11 -2.98
C ASN A 57 -11.27 -13.30 -1.70
N HIS A 58 -11.80 -12.08 -1.85
CA HIS A 58 -12.03 -11.12 -0.76
C HIS A 58 -10.76 -10.64 -0.05
N GLU A 59 -9.59 -10.76 -0.69
CA GLU A 59 -8.41 -10.05 -0.22
C GLU A 59 -8.55 -8.56 -0.52
N VAL A 60 -8.16 -7.73 0.45
CA VAL A 60 -8.34 -6.29 0.38
C VAL A 60 -7.00 -5.56 0.36
N LEU A 61 -6.88 -4.50 -0.44
CA LEU A 61 -5.80 -3.52 -0.33
C LEU A 61 -6.41 -2.12 -0.12
N LYS A 62 -5.97 -1.45 0.95
CA LYS A 62 -6.30 -0.06 1.25
C LYS A 62 -5.22 0.85 0.69
N ALA A 63 -5.64 1.87 -0.03
CA ALA A 63 -4.76 2.87 -0.63
C ALA A 63 -5.42 4.24 -0.65
N ALA A 64 -4.65 5.26 -1.00
CA ALA A 64 -5.13 6.58 -1.34
C ALA A 64 -4.85 6.89 -2.81
N VAL A 65 -5.68 7.73 -3.41
CA VAL A 65 -5.37 8.32 -4.72
C VAL A 65 -4.18 9.27 -4.56
N ARG A 66 -3.12 9.06 -5.34
CA ARG A 66 -2.05 10.05 -5.50
C ARG A 66 -2.38 11.05 -6.59
N TYR A 67 -2.89 10.55 -7.71
CA TYR A 67 -3.51 11.34 -8.78
C TYR A 67 -4.36 10.43 -9.66
N CYS A 68 -5.27 11.03 -10.42
CA CYS A 68 -6.02 10.38 -11.48
C CYS A 68 -5.90 11.24 -12.74
N ARG A 69 -5.46 10.67 -13.87
CA ARG A 69 -5.25 11.40 -15.13
C ARG A 69 -5.94 10.70 -16.28
N HIS A 70 -6.56 11.48 -17.17
CA HIS A 70 -7.20 10.97 -18.38
C HIS A 70 -6.23 10.96 -19.57
N TYR A 71 -6.37 9.93 -20.41
CA TYR A 71 -5.66 9.77 -21.67
C TYR A 71 -6.61 9.28 -22.75
N ASP A 72 -6.38 9.72 -23.99
CA ASP A 72 -7.19 9.28 -25.14
C ASP A 72 -7.08 7.78 -25.42
N ASN A 73 -5.96 7.15 -25.08
CA ASN A 73 -5.73 5.72 -25.33
C ASN A 73 -4.65 5.12 -24.41
N ILE A 74 -4.60 3.78 -24.39
CA ILE A 74 -3.67 2.98 -23.58
C ILE A 74 -2.21 3.24 -23.94
N GLU A 75 -1.88 3.43 -25.21
CA GLU A 75 -0.51 3.68 -25.64
C GLU A 75 0.03 4.98 -25.03
N LYS A 76 -0.75 6.07 -25.11
CA LYS A 76 -0.42 7.35 -24.46
C LYS A 76 -0.28 7.19 -22.95
N LEU A 77 -1.19 6.46 -22.30
CA LEU A 77 -1.09 6.18 -20.87
C LEU A 77 0.24 5.49 -20.54
N LEU A 78 0.56 4.39 -21.22
CA LEU A 78 1.76 3.59 -20.97
C LEU A 78 3.06 4.35 -21.23
N ILE A 79 3.09 5.22 -22.25
CA ILE A 79 4.25 6.06 -22.57
C ILE A 79 4.47 7.12 -21.46
N ASN A 80 3.40 7.77 -20.99
CA ASN A 80 3.53 8.86 -20.02
C ASN A 80 3.69 8.38 -18.58
N GLU A 81 3.00 7.30 -18.21
CA GLU A 81 2.98 6.78 -16.86
C GLU A 81 4.03 5.68 -16.64
N GLY A 82 4.59 5.15 -17.73
CA GLY A 82 5.64 4.13 -17.72
C GLY A 82 5.08 2.71 -17.72
N VAL A 83 5.52 1.90 -18.68
CA VAL A 83 5.07 0.51 -18.86
C VAL A 83 5.17 -0.30 -17.57
N GLN A 84 6.30 -0.23 -16.85
CA GLN A 84 6.53 -1.04 -15.64
C GLN A 84 5.71 -0.57 -14.42
N ASN A 85 5.23 0.67 -14.43
CA ASN A 85 4.36 1.16 -13.37
C ASN A 85 2.93 0.62 -13.49
N VAL A 86 2.56 0.17 -14.69
CA VAL A 86 1.25 -0.41 -15.02
C VAL A 86 1.32 -1.94 -15.08
N TRP A 87 2.26 -2.46 -15.85
CA TRP A 87 2.50 -3.88 -16.10
C TRP A 87 3.96 -4.21 -15.76
N PRO A 88 4.30 -4.48 -14.49
CA PRO A 88 5.68 -4.60 -14.02
C PRO A 88 6.52 -5.70 -14.67
N ASP A 89 5.88 -6.66 -15.34
CA ASP A 89 6.55 -7.76 -16.01
C ASP A 89 6.48 -7.66 -17.54
N ALA A 90 5.84 -6.63 -18.09
CA ALA A 90 5.78 -6.43 -19.53
C ALA A 90 7.14 -5.93 -20.05
N LYS A 91 7.71 -6.62 -21.02
CA LYS A 91 9.05 -6.29 -21.55
C LYS A 91 9.00 -5.24 -22.65
N THR A 92 7.84 -5.07 -23.27
CA THR A 92 7.65 -4.16 -24.40
C THR A 92 6.35 -3.37 -24.25
N LEU A 93 6.30 -2.20 -24.89
CA LEU A 93 5.08 -1.39 -24.97
C LEU A 93 3.93 -2.17 -25.62
N LYS A 94 4.21 -2.92 -26.68
CA LYS A 94 3.19 -3.74 -27.38
C LYS A 94 2.58 -4.79 -26.45
N GLU A 95 3.41 -5.55 -25.73
CA GLU A 95 2.92 -6.54 -24.77
C GLU A 95 2.02 -5.90 -23.70
N ALA A 96 2.40 -4.72 -23.21
CA ALA A 96 1.60 -3.97 -22.24
C ALA A 96 0.27 -3.46 -22.81
N ILE A 97 0.24 -3.05 -24.08
CA ILE A 97 -1.00 -2.69 -24.79
C ILE A 97 -1.89 -3.93 -24.91
N ASP A 98 -1.36 -5.05 -25.38
CA ASP A 98 -2.11 -6.31 -25.56
C ASP A 98 -2.70 -6.79 -24.22
N LYS A 99 -1.91 -6.75 -23.13
CA LYS A 99 -2.38 -7.05 -21.76
C LYS A 99 -3.46 -6.09 -21.27
N SER A 100 -3.44 -4.83 -21.68
CA SER A 100 -4.46 -3.86 -21.27
C SER A 100 -5.77 -4.05 -22.04
N LEU A 101 -5.69 -4.47 -23.31
CA LEU A 101 -6.85 -4.63 -24.19
C LEU A 101 -7.49 -6.03 -24.14
N GLN A 102 -6.92 -6.95 -23.36
CA GLN A 102 -7.47 -8.31 -23.21
C GLN A 102 -8.84 -8.35 -22.50
N PHE A 103 -9.20 -7.29 -21.77
CA PHE A 103 -10.44 -7.26 -21.00
C PHE A 103 -11.65 -6.97 -21.92
N PRO A 104 -12.77 -7.70 -21.74
CA PRO A 104 -13.97 -7.48 -22.55
C PRO A 104 -14.45 -6.02 -22.51
N GLY A 105 -14.76 -5.46 -23.68
CA GLY A 105 -15.27 -4.09 -23.83
C GLY A 105 -14.22 -2.98 -23.77
N TYR A 106 -13.02 -3.24 -23.25
CA TYR A 106 -11.99 -2.18 -23.08
C TYR A 106 -11.65 -1.48 -24.40
N ALA A 107 -11.38 -2.25 -25.46
CA ALA A 107 -10.99 -1.67 -26.74
C ALA A 107 -12.03 -0.71 -27.34
N GLU A 108 -13.32 -0.93 -27.06
CA GLU A 108 -14.39 -0.07 -27.56
C GLU A 108 -14.64 1.11 -26.61
N ASN A 109 -14.74 0.85 -25.30
CA ASN A 109 -14.94 1.89 -24.30
C ASN A 109 -13.80 2.92 -24.31
N ILE A 110 -12.55 2.49 -24.53
CA ILE A 110 -11.40 3.40 -24.61
C ILE A 110 -11.53 4.37 -25.80
N LYS A 111 -12.10 3.94 -26.94
CA LYS A 111 -12.27 4.86 -28.07
C LYS A 111 -13.30 5.95 -27.78
N GLN A 112 -14.29 5.65 -26.95
CA GLN A 112 -15.40 6.53 -26.64
C GLN A 112 -15.05 7.46 -25.45
N GLU A 113 -14.47 6.89 -24.39
CA GLU A 113 -14.30 7.54 -23.09
C GLU A 113 -12.83 7.76 -22.72
N GLY A 114 -11.89 7.21 -23.48
CA GLY A 114 -10.47 7.16 -23.13
C GLY A 114 -10.19 6.21 -21.96
N VAL A 115 -9.09 6.47 -21.24
CA VAL A 115 -8.64 5.67 -20.11
C VAL A 115 -8.06 6.56 -19.03
N TYR A 116 -8.28 6.19 -17.77
CA TYR A 116 -7.72 6.87 -16.61
C TYR A 116 -6.52 6.10 -16.06
N ALA A 117 -5.42 6.81 -15.80
CA ALA A 117 -4.31 6.33 -15.00
C ALA A 117 -4.58 6.69 -13.53
N LEU A 118 -4.98 5.69 -12.74
CA LEU A 118 -5.14 5.85 -11.30
C LEU A 118 -3.81 5.55 -10.60
N CYS A 119 -3.11 6.58 -10.13
CA CYS A 119 -1.91 6.39 -9.32
C CYS A 119 -2.29 6.19 -7.86
N VAL A 120 -1.78 5.10 -7.28
CA VAL A 120 -2.14 4.67 -5.93
C VAL A 120 -0.97 4.86 -4.95
N LYS A 121 -1.27 5.44 -3.78
CA LYS A 121 -0.41 5.43 -2.60
C LYS A 121 -0.88 4.33 -1.66
N LYS A 122 -0.09 3.26 -1.54
CA LYS A 122 -0.35 2.15 -0.61
C LYS A 122 -0.14 2.66 0.81
N LEU A 123 -0.96 2.19 1.75
CA LEU A 123 -0.85 2.60 3.14
C LEU A 123 0.04 1.63 3.91
N ALA A 124 1.23 2.08 4.30
CA ALA A 124 2.20 1.29 5.04
C ALA A 124 2.07 1.48 6.56
N VAL A 125 2.22 0.39 7.30
CA VAL A 125 2.11 0.35 8.76
C VAL A 125 3.44 -0.12 9.36
N TYR A 126 4.10 0.72 10.13
CA TYR A 126 5.25 0.33 10.94
C TYR A 126 4.77 -0.49 12.14
N VAL A 127 5.21 -1.74 12.25
CA VAL A 127 4.80 -2.66 13.32
C VAL A 127 5.83 -2.64 14.43
N ALA A 128 5.54 -1.93 15.52
CA ALA A 128 6.47 -1.73 16.62
C ALA A 128 6.12 -2.58 17.84
N GLY A 129 7.13 -3.13 18.49
CA GLY A 129 6.97 -3.95 19.69
C GLY A 129 8.30 -4.36 20.30
N PRO A 130 8.28 -5.08 21.43
CA PRO A 130 9.50 -5.57 22.07
C PRO A 130 10.30 -6.44 21.10
N TYR A 131 11.63 -6.26 21.08
CA TYR A 131 12.54 -7.15 20.38
C TYR A 131 13.52 -7.80 21.36
N SER A 132 14.17 -7.00 22.19
CA SER A 132 15.25 -7.42 23.09
C SER A 132 14.84 -8.50 24.10
N GLY A 133 15.81 -9.35 24.45
CA GLY A 133 15.63 -10.50 25.34
C GLY A 133 16.73 -11.54 25.08
N THR A 134 16.57 -12.73 25.66
CA THR A 134 17.32 -13.93 25.28
C THR A 134 17.08 -14.30 23.81
N LYS A 135 17.85 -15.26 23.28
CA LYS A 135 17.66 -15.71 21.89
C LYS A 135 16.25 -16.26 21.67
N GLU A 136 15.76 -17.05 22.64
CA GLU A 136 14.43 -17.63 22.63
C GLU A 136 13.34 -16.56 22.71
N GLU A 137 13.51 -15.56 23.59
CA GLU A 137 12.58 -14.43 23.72
C GLU A 137 12.53 -13.59 22.44
N LYS A 138 13.68 -13.33 21.80
CA LYS A 138 13.76 -12.64 20.50
C LYS A 138 12.97 -13.40 19.42
N GLN A 139 13.12 -14.72 19.35
CA GLN A 139 12.36 -15.54 18.40
C GLN A 139 10.86 -15.48 18.65
N GLU A 140 10.43 -15.52 19.92
CA GLU A 140 9.02 -15.38 20.28
C GLU A 140 8.47 -13.99 19.90
N ASN A 141 9.23 -12.93 20.15
CA ASN A 141 8.88 -11.57 19.80
C ASN A 141 8.75 -11.37 18.29
N ILE A 142 9.71 -11.89 17.50
CA ILE A 142 9.65 -11.90 16.03
C ILE A 142 8.37 -12.59 15.56
N LYS A 143 8.07 -13.78 16.09
CA LYS A 143 6.85 -14.53 15.73
C LYS A 143 5.57 -13.75 16.06
N LYS A 144 5.52 -13.05 17.19
CA LYS A 144 4.38 -12.18 17.55
C LYS A 144 4.24 -11.02 16.57
N ALA A 145 5.34 -10.41 16.16
CA ALA A 145 5.36 -9.31 15.18
C ALA A 145 4.88 -9.79 13.81
N ASP A 146 5.33 -10.98 13.37
CA ASP A 146 4.87 -11.61 12.13
C ASP A 146 3.38 -11.90 12.14
N ASN A 147 2.86 -12.52 13.19
CA ASN A 147 1.42 -12.79 13.30
C ASN A 147 0.61 -11.50 13.24
N THR A 148 1.08 -10.45 13.91
CA THR A 148 0.42 -9.13 13.88
C THR A 148 0.46 -8.52 12.48
N ALA A 149 1.60 -8.58 11.81
CA ALA A 149 1.77 -8.11 10.45
C ALA A 149 0.82 -8.83 9.47
N MET A 150 0.65 -10.14 9.62
CA MET A 150 -0.30 -10.91 8.80
C MET A 150 -1.75 -10.45 9.01
N GLU A 151 -2.16 -10.15 10.24
CA GLU A 151 -3.50 -9.59 10.49
C GLU A 151 -3.65 -8.18 9.90
N ILE A 152 -2.63 -7.32 10.02
CA ILE A 152 -2.59 -5.99 9.40
C ILE A 152 -2.68 -6.10 7.85
N ALA A 153 -2.00 -7.07 7.25
CA ALA A 153 -2.04 -7.32 5.82
C ALA A 153 -3.44 -7.75 5.34
N LYS A 154 -4.15 -8.56 6.15
CA LYS A 154 -5.56 -8.97 5.90
C LYS A 154 -6.53 -7.78 5.98
N LEU A 155 -6.22 -6.77 6.79
CA LEU A 155 -6.97 -5.49 6.80
C LEU A 155 -6.68 -4.61 5.57
N GLY A 156 -5.71 -5.02 4.74
CA GLY A 156 -5.34 -4.37 3.50
C GLY A 156 -4.26 -3.32 3.58
N TYR A 157 -3.52 -3.25 4.69
CA TYR A 157 -2.34 -2.40 4.81
C TYR A 157 -1.06 -3.14 4.39
N ILE A 158 0.03 -2.40 4.17
CA ILE A 158 1.35 -2.96 3.93
C ILE A 158 2.14 -2.95 5.25
N PRO A 159 2.30 -4.08 5.96
CA PRO A 159 3.04 -4.11 7.22
C PRO A 159 4.55 -4.03 6.96
N LEU A 160 5.23 -3.17 7.69
CA LEU A 160 6.68 -3.04 7.74
C LEU A 160 7.17 -3.45 9.13
N VAL A 161 7.89 -4.57 9.20
CA VAL A 161 8.28 -5.22 10.46
C VAL A 161 9.79 -5.10 10.68
N PRO A 162 10.26 -4.19 11.55
CA PRO A 162 11.69 -4.01 11.83
C PRO A 162 12.34 -5.28 12.39
N HIS A 163 11.60 -6.05 13.22
CA HIS A 163 12.06 -7.29 13.86
C HIS A 163 12.65 -8.30 12.87
N ASN A 164 12.14 -8.34 11.63
CA ASN A 164 12.60 -9.26 10.60
C ASN A 164 13.84 -8.75 9.87
N LEU A 165 13.85 -7.46 9.53
CA LEU A 165 14.91 -6.86 8.72
C LEU A 165 16.25 -6.93 9.44
N PHE A 166 16.24 -6.67 10.75
CA PHE A 166 17.45 -6.66 11.58
C PHE A 166 17.53 -7.85 12.55
N ALA A 167 16.73 -8.91 12.38
CA ALA A 167 16.78 -10.09 13.25
C ALA A 167 18.22 -10.58 13.50
N PHE A 168 18.59 -10.70 14.78
CA PHE A 168 19.90 -11.07 15.28
C PHE A 168 21.05 -10.22 14.73
N TRP A 169 20.84 -8.91 14.59
CA TRP A 169 21.83 -7.95 14.09
C TRP A 169 23.17 -8.02 14.85
N GLU A 170 23.14 -8.35 16.15
CA GLU A 170 24.33 -8.47 16.97
C GLU A 170 25.25 -9.60 16.47
N GLU A 171 24.67 -10.71 16.01
CA GLU A 171 25.40 -11.85 15.42
C GLU A 171 25.98 -11.50 14.04
N ARG A 172 25.47 -10.44 13.40
CA ARG A 172 25.90 -9.95 12.09
C ARG A 172 26.90 -8.79 12.19
N GLY A 173 27.29 -8.41 13.40
CA GLY A 173 28.28 -7.35 13.64
C GLY A 173 27.74 -5.92 13.58
N PHE A 174 26.43 -5.73 13.55
CA PHE A 174 25.80 -4.41 13.58
C PHE A 174 25.66 -3.89 15.02
N GLY A 175 25.88 -2.59 15.20
CA GLY A 175 25.62 -1.90 16.47
C GLY A 175 24.16 -1.47 16.60
N GLU A 176 23.63 -1.43 17.82
CA GLU A 176 22.24 -1.04 18.10
C GLU A 176 21.87 0.33 17.49
N ARG A 177 22.75 1.33 17.59
CA ARG A 177 22.50 2.66 17.02
C ARG A 177 22.37 2.65 15.49
N GLU A 178 23.14 1.80 14.83
CA GLU A 178 23.11 1.65 13.38
C GLU A 178 21.79 0.99 12.96
N CYS A 179 21.36 -0.05 13.66
CA CYS A 179 20.06 -0.69 13.45
C CYS A 179 18.91 0.30 13.63
N ILE A 180 18.88 1.06 14.73
CA ILE A 180 17.83 2.06 14.97
C ILE A 180 17.78 3.12 13.86
N ALA A 181 18.94 3.59 13.39
CA ALA A 181 18.99 4.57 12.30
C ALA A 181 18.45 3.99 10.98
N LEU A 182 18.86 2.77 10.62
CA LEU A 182 18.39 2.11 9.41
C LEU A 182 16.91 1.74 9.48
N GLU A 183 16.41 1.25 10.60
CA GLU A 183 14.98 0.96 10.83
C GLU A 183 14.14 2.21 10.63
N LYS A 184 14.58 3.33 11.22
CA LYS A 184 13.91 4.62 11.06
C LYS A 184 13.84 5.02 9.58
N ASP A 185 14.97 5.05 8.88
CA ASP A 185 15.04 5.60 7.52
C ASP A 185 14.40 4.68 6.47
N LEU A 186 14.53 3.36 6.63
CA LEU A 186 14.06 2.37 5.67
C LEU A 186 12.58 1.99 5.88
N LEU A 187 12.11 1.98 7.12
CA LEU A 187 10.77 1.48 7.45
C LEU A 187 9.88 2.56 8.06
N ARG A 188 10.29 3.18 9.17
CA ARG A 188 9.41 4.08 9.93
C ARG A 188 9.05 5.33 9.14
N ASP A 189 10.04 6.02 8.58
CA ASP A 189 9.83 7.25 7.80
C ASP A 189 9.20 6.96 6.42
N LYS A 190 9.01 5.69 6.05
CA LYS A 190 8.26 5.24 4.87
C LYS A 190 6.85 4.76 5.20
N SER A 191 6.48 4.76 6.48
CA SER A 191 5.17 4.33 6.95
C SER A 191 4.21 5.50 7.06
N ASP A 192 2.95 5.22 6.82
CA ASP A 192 1.85 6.17 6.98
C ASP A 192 1.22 6.08 8.37
N ILE A 193 1.44 4.95 9.05
CA ILE A 193 0.76 4.55 10.27
C ILE A 193 1.77 3.86 11.19
N PHE A 194 1.66 4.10 12.49
CA PHE A 194 2.39 3.36 13.51
C PHE A 194 1.44 2.40 14.23
N TYR A 195 1.80 1.12 14.31
CA TYR A 195 1.09 0.13 15.10
C TYR A 195 1.92 -0.30 16.30
N PHE A 196 1.47 0.04 17.50
CA PHE A 196 2.12 -0.27 18.76
C PHE A 196 1.55 -1.58 19.33
N MET A 197 2.32 -2.65 19.23
CA MET A 197 1.91 -3.98 19.69
C MET A 197 1.89 -4.09 21.21
N ASN A 198 2.99 -3.70 21.86
CA ASN A 198 3.22 -3.88 23.29
C ASN A 198 4.31 -2.92 23.78
N PRO A 199 4.28 -2.52 25.08
CA PRO A 199 5.27 -1.62 25.66
C PRO A 199 6.65 -2.27 25.82
N SER A 200 7.69 -1.49 25.55
CA SER A 200 9.08 -1.73 25.93
C SER A 200 9.83 -0.40 26.01
N ASN A 201 11.02 -0.36 26.62
CA ASN A 201 11.81 0.89 26.65
C ASN A 201 12.08 1.44 25.24
N GLY A 202 12.42 0.57 24.29
CA GLY A 202 12.63 0.96 22.89
C GLY A 202 11.33 1.45 22.24
N THR A 203 10.28 0.64 22.31
CA THR A 203 9.00 0.92 21.64
C THR A 203 8.31 2.16 22.20
N ASN A 204 8.40 2.42 23.51
CA ASN A 204 7.83 3.63 24.12
C ASN A 204 8.49 4.90 23.57
N ASN A 205 9.82 4.89 23.37
CA ASN A 205 10.52 6.01 22.77
C ASN A 205 10.13 6.22 21.30
N GLU A 206 9.89 5.14 20.55
CA GLU A 206 9.41 5.22 19.16
C GLU A 206 7.99 5.79 19.07
N VAL A 207 7.09 5.37 19.97
CA VAL A 207 5.70 5.85 20.01
C VAL A 207 5.64 7.35 20.26
N GLU A 208 6.42 7.87 21.21
CA GLU A 208 6.44 9.30 21.51
C GLU A 208 6.92 10.12 20.30
N GLN A 209 7.87 9.61 19.53
CA GLN A 209 8.29 10.23 18.27
C GLN A 209 7.18 10.15 17.22
N ALA A 210 6.57 8.98 17.05
CA ALA A 210 5.56 8.71 16.03
C ALA A 210 4.29 9.55 16.20
N LYS A 211 3.82 9.75 17.44
CA LYS A 211 2.61 10.54 17.75
C LYS A 211 2.64 11.96 17.17
N SER A 212 3.82 12.53 16.94
CA SER A 212 3.97 13.87 16.39
C SER A 212 3.89 13.95 14.85
N ILE A 213 4.02 12.81 14.16
CA ILE A 213 4.17 12.77 12.69
C ILE A 213 3.18 11.83 11.98
N MET A 214 2.61 10.85 12.69
CA MET A 214 1.70 9.87 12.10
C MET A 214 0.68 9.34 13.13
N PRO A 215 -0.48 8.85 12.68
CA PRO A 215 -1.44 8.19 13.55
C PRO A 215 -0.85 6.93 14.19
N VAL A 216 -1.15 6.74 15.48
CA VAL A 216 -0.70 5.59 16.27
C VAL A 216 -1.90 4.75 16.69
N PHE A 217 -1.84 3.45 16.43
CA PHE A 217 -2.86 2.47 16.83
C PHE A 217 -2.28 1.45 17.81
N ILE A 218 -3.11 1.02 18.76
CA ILE A 218 -2.77 -0.01 19.74
C ILE A 218 -3.67 -1.25 19.61
N SER A 219 -4.63 -1.21 18.68
CA SER A 219 -5.58 -2.29 18.44
C SER A 219 -5.86 -2.46 16.94
N LEU A 220 -6.08 -3.72 16.52
CA LEU A 220 -6.44 -4.03 15.13
C LEU A 220 -7.83 -3.50 14.76
N ASP A 221 -8.75 -3.40 15.73
CA ASP A 221 -10.10 -2.89 15.49
C ASP A 221 -10.07 -1.39 15.16
N ASP A 222 -9.31 -0.59 15.91
CA ASP A 222 -9.16 0.83 15.61
C ASP A 222 -8.53 1.03 14.22
N LEU A 223 -7.51 0.23 13.89
CA LEU A 223 -6.89 0.25 12.56
C LEU A 223 -7.86 -0.18 11.46
N ARG A 224 -8.70 -1.19 11.70
CA ARG A 224 -9.68 -1.69 10.74
C ARG A 224 -10.67 -0.60 10.34
N PHE A 225 -11.17 0.16 11.30
CA PHE A 225 -12.16 1.22 11.09
C PHE A 225 -11.55 2.60 10.84
N TRP A 226 -10.22 2.70 10.88
CA TRP A 226 -9.54 3.97 10.68
C TRP A 226 -9.74 4.55 9.27
N LYS A 227 -10.01 5.85 9.26
CA LYS A 227 -10.10 6.71 8.08
C LYS A 227 -9.14 7.88 8.29
N PRO A 228 -8.16 8.11 7.40
CA PRO A 228 -7.21 9.19 7.59
C PRO A 228 -7.92 10.53 7.43
N VAL A 229 -7.76 11.42 8.41
CA VAL A 229 -8.48 12.70 8.42
C VAL A 229 -7.65 13.81 7.77
N ASN A 230 -6.31 13.71 7.77
CA ASN A 230 -5.39 14.62 7.11
C ASN A 230 -4.07 13.89 6.78
N PHE A 231 -3.63 13.95 5.51
CA PHE A 231 -2.22 13.78 5.14
C PHE A 231 -1.81 15.18 4.70
N GLU A 232 -1.42 16.02 5.66
CA GLU A 232 -0.54 17.13 5.32
C GLU A 232 0.86 16.53 5.39
N LEU A 233 1.43 16.24 4.21
CA LEU A 233 2.87 15.99 4.06
C LEU A 233 3.56 17.33 3.83
#